data_AF-A0A285UXM3-F1
#
_entry.id   AF-A0A285UXM3-F1
#
_cell.length_a   1.000
_cell.length_b   1.000
_cell.length_c   1.000
_cell.angle_alpha   90.00
_cell.angle_beta   90.00
_cell.angle_gamma   90.00
#
_symmetry.space_group_name_H-M   'P 1'
#
loop_
_entity.id
_entity.type
_entity.pdbx_description
1 polymer ?
#
loop_
_entity_poly.entity_id
_entity_poly.type
_entity_poly.pdbx_seq_one_letter_code
_entity_poly.pdbx_strand_id
1 'polypeptide(L)'
;MPLLTLGHGPRDRAALGAALVDAGLDLLVDVRRFPGSRVNPDVRREELERWVPALGIDYRWDTRLGGRRSLPKDVPVTDDWWTVTQFAAYAAHTRTPEFTVALDDLLAAAATATVAVMCSESVWWRCHRRLIADVAVLGRGVPVTHLMPDGRLAPHRPSDGAVVSGEGVLTWPASPPGGPATP
;
A
#
# COMPACT_ATOMS: atom_id res chain seq x y z
N MET A 1 -1.16 -16.17 -4.28
CA MET A 1 -1.11 -15.44 -5.58
C MET A 1 -0.30 -14.16 -5.38
N PRO A 2 0.16 -13.42 -6.42
CA PRO A 2 0.75 -12.11 -6.19
C PRO A 2 -0.31 -11.15 -5.60
N LEU A 3 0.09 -10.33 -4.64
CA LEU A 3 -0.76 -9.25 -4.12
C LEU A 3 -0.84 -8.13 -5.17
N LEU A 4 -2.04 -7.71 -5.55
CA LEU A 4 -2.22 -6.57 -6.44
C LEU A 4 -2.28 -5.27 -5.64
N THR A 5 -1.93 -4.16 -6.29
CA THR A 5 -2.26 -2.83 -5.75
C THR A 5 -2.71 -1.90 -6.87
N LEU A 6 -3.60 -0.95 -6.57
CA LEU A 6 -4.09 0.03 -7.53
C LEU A 6 -4.41 1.38 -6.89
N GLY A 7 -4.36 2.42 -7.70
CA GLY A 7 -4.80 3.76 -7.32
C GLY A 7 -6.13 4.04 -7.98
N HIS A 8 -7.14 4.52 -7.24
CA HIS A 8 -8.37 4.95 -7.90
C HIS A 8 -8.13 6.21 -8.75
N GLY A 9 -7.22 7.09 -8.33
CA GLY A 9 -6.88 8.29 -9.08
C GLY A 9 -8.14 9.11 -9.43
N PRO A 10 -8.22 9.65 -10.66
CA PRO A 10 -9.39 10.37 -11.14
C PRO A 10 -10.46 9.48 -11.78
N ARG A 11 -10.31 8.14 -11.77
CA ARG A 11 -11.25 7.23 -12.45
C ARG A 11 -12.64 7.32 -11.84
N ASP A 12 -13.65 7.43 -12.70
CA ASP A 12 -15.04 7.28 -12.28
C ASP A 12 -15.38 5.82 -11.96
N ARG A 13 -16.63 5.57 -11.55
CA ARG A 13 -17.13 4.23 -11.24
C ARG A 13 -16.93 3.23 -12.38
N ALA A 14 -17.21 3.64 -13.63
CA ALA A 14 -17.17 2.73 -14.76
C ALA A 14 -15.72 2.31 -15.08
N ALA A 15 -14.81 3.28 -15.16
CA ALA A 15 -13.40 3.03 -15.43
C ALA A 15 -12.71 2.26 -14.31
N LEU A 16 -13.02 2.57 -13.04
CA LEU A 16 -12.49 1.81 -11.91
C LEU A 16 -13.07 0.39 -11.89
N GLY A 17 -14.39 0.24 -12.02
CA GLY A 17 -15.07 -1.06 -12.03
C GLY A 17 -14.55 -1.99 -13.12
N ALA A 18 -14.39 -1.49 -14.36
CA ALA A 18 -13.79 -2.26 -15.44
C ALA A 18 -12.38 -2.75 -15.08
N ALA A 19 -11.52 -1.86 -14.55
CA ALA A 19 -10.18 -2.24 -14.14
C ALA A 19 -10.17 -3.29 -13.01
N LEU A 20 -11.15 -3.28 -12.10
CA LEU A 20 -11.25 -4.28 -11.04
C LEU A 20 -11.67 -5.65 -11.59
N VAL A 21 -12.66 -5.67 -12.49
CA VAL A 21 -13.18 -6.89 -13.12
C VAL A 21 -12.15 -7.49 -14.08
N ASP A 22 -11.49 -6.67 -14.91
CA ASP A 22 -10.45 -7.13 -15.85
C ASP A 22 -9.24 -7.73 -15.12
N ALA A 23 -8.96 -7.25 -13.90
CA ALA A 23 -7.93 -7.81 -13.03
C ALA A 23 -8.36 -9.12 -12.34
N GLY A 24 -9.61 -9.54 -12.49
CA GLY A 24 -10.17 -10.74 -11.86
C GLY A 24 -10.17 -10.67 -10.34
N LEU A 25 -10.42 -9.49 -9.77
CA LEU A 25 -10.38 -9.29 -8.33
C LEU A 25 -11.52 -10.01 -7.62
N ASP A 26 -11.17 -10.70 -6.54
CA ASP A 26 -12.12 -11.27 -5.59
C ASP A 26 -12.35 -10.31 -4.41
N LEU A 27 -11.30 -9.57 -4.00
CA LEU A 27 -11.35 -8.67 -2.84
C LEU A 27 -10.57 -7.37 -3.09
N LEU A 28 -11.25 -6.23 -2.89
CA LEU A 28 -10.67 -4.91 -2.84
C LEU A 28 -10.48 -4.45 -1.39
N VAL A 29 -9.23 -4.25 -0.98
CA VAL A 29 -8.86 -3.70 0.32
C VAL A 29 -8.55 -2.21 0.19
N ASP A 30 -9.48 -1.35 0.61
CA ASP A 30 -9.26 0.09 0.68
C ASP A 30 -8.44 0.47 1.93
N VAL A 31 -7.24 0.98 1.70
CA VAL A 31 -6.33 1.41 2.78
C VAL A 31 -6.31 2.93 2.93
N ARG A 32 -7.27 3.66 2.37
CA ARG A 32 -7.36 5.11 2.62
C ARG A 32 -7.79 5.32 4.06
N ARG A 33 -7.00 6.08 4.83
CA ARG A 33 -7.40 6.47 6.20
C ARG A 33 -8.66 7.34 6.21
N PHE A 34 -8.85 8.15 5.17
CA PHE A 34 -10.01 9.02 5.00
C PHE A 34 -10.59 8.81 3.60
N PRO A 35 -11.42 7.78 3.39
CA PRO A 35 -11.97 7.40 2.09
C PRO A 35 -13.15 8.30 1.66
N GLY A 36 -13.00 9.60 1.85
CA GLY A 36 -13.91 10.61 1.33
C GLY A 36 -13.35 11.24 0.06
N SER A 37 -14.22 11.73 -0.81
CA SER A 37 -13.81 12.54 -1.96
C SER A 37 -14.95 13.48 -2.35
N ARG A 38 -14.64 14.78 -2.44
CA ARG A 38 -15.58 15.79 -2.94
C ARG A 38 -15.63 15.83 -4.46
N VAL A 39 -14.51 15.52 -5.11
CA VAL A 39 -14.34 15.63 -6.57
C VAL A 39 -14.71 14.36 -7.31
N ASN A 40 -14.66 13.21 -6.63
CA ASN A 40 -15.03 11.92 -7.18
C ASN A 40 -15.96 11.22 -6.17
N PRO A 41 -17.28 11.45 -6.25
CA PRO A 41 -18.23 10.91 -5.29
C PRO A 41 -18.30 9.38 -5.31
N ASP A 42 -17.97 8.73 -6.43
CA ASP A 42 -18.06 7.28 -6.62
C ASP A 42 -17.04 6.48 -5.81
N VAL A 43 -15.93 7.11 -5.44
CA VAL A 43 -14.88 6.47 -4.63
C VAL A 43 -15.02 6.80 -3.16
N ARG A 44 -16.13 7.42 -2.72
CA ARG A 44 -16.45 7.50 -1.29
C ARG A 44 -16.66 6.09 -0.77
N ARG A 45 -16.26 5.84 0.48
CA ARG A 45 -16.39 4.51 1.11
C ARG A 45 -17.79 3.95 0.96
N GLU A 46 -18.81 4.75 1.27
CA GLU A 46 -20.22 4.31 1.25
C GLU A 46 -20.66 3.90 -0.16
N GLU A 47 -20.11 4.54 -1.19
CA GLU A 47 -20.37 4.15 -2.58
C GLU A 47 -19.63 2.86 -2.93
N LEU A 48 -18.35 2.73 -2.57
CA LEU A 48 -17.56 1.53 -2.83
C LEU A 48 -18.16 0.30 -2.15
N GLU A 49 -18.60 0.42 -0.90
CA GLU A 49 -19.30 -0.63 -0.14
C GLU A 49 -20.57 -1.09 -0.87
N ARG A 50 -21.18 -0.23 -1.70
CA ARG A 50 -22.41 -0.54 -2.43
C ARG A 50 -22.14 -1.10 -3.82
N TRP A 51 -21.29 -0.45 -4.62
CA TRP A 51 -21.16 -0.82 -6.04
C TRP A 51 -20.06 -1.84 -6.31
N VAL A 52 -19.02 -1.96 -5.47
CA VAL A 52 -17.96 -2.98 -5.68
C VAL A 52 -18.53 -4.39 -5.49
N PRO A 53 -19.32 -4.70 -4.44
CA PRO A 53 -19.99 -6.00 -4.31
C PRO A 53 -20.99 -6.31 -5.42
N ALA A 54 -21.61 -5.29 -6.03
CA ALA A 54 -22.49 -5.49 -7.18
C ALA A 54 -21.74 -5.99 -8.44
N LEU A 55 -20.42 -5.91 -8.46
CA LEU A 55 -19.55 -6.50 -9.49
C LEU A 55 -19.09 -7.93 -9.13
N GLY A 56 -19.53 -8.48 -8.00
CA GLY A 56 -19.07 -9.78 -7.49
C GLY A 56 -17.72 -9.72 -6.77
N ILE A 57 -17.29 -8.52 -6.34
CA ILE A 57 -16.00 -8.29 -5.69
C ILE A 57 -16.24 -7.87 -4.24
N ASP A 58 -15.64 -8.56 -3.28
CA ASP A 58 -15.73 -8.17 -1.88
C ASP A 58 -15.01 -6.84 -1.63
N TYR A 59 -15.51 -6.08 -0.66
CA TYR A 59 -14.92 -4.80 -0.26
C TYR A 59 -14.58 -4.81 1.23
N ARG A 60 -13.34 -4.46 1.56
CA ARG A 60 -12.87 -4.29 2.94
C ARG A 60 -12.17 -2.96 3.09
N TRP A 61 -12.64 -2.13 4.03
CA TRP A 61 -11.92 -0.94 4.44
C TRP A 61 -11.00 -1.25 5.62
N ASP A 62 -9.69 -1.05 5.47
CA ASP A 62 -8.70 -1.34 6.51
C ASP A 62 -7.79 -0.15 6.79
N THR A 63 -8.15 0.60 7.85
CA THR A 63 -7.40 1.78 8.27
C THR A 63 -6.05 1.47 8.92
N ARG A 64 -5.83 0.23 9.36
CA ARG A 64 -4.57 -0.22 9.98
C ARG A 64 -3.40 -0.12 9.00
N LEU A 65 -3.66 -0.27 7.71
CA LEU A 65 -2.70 -0.05 6.62
C LEU A 65 -2.73 1.38 6.06
N GLY A 66 -3.47 2.31 6.70
CA GLY A 66 -3.73 3.62 6.14
C GLY A 66 -2.61 4.65 6.21
N GLY A 67 -2.43 5.39 5.10
CA GLY A 67 -1.26 6.23 4.83
C GLY A 67 -1.00 7.45 5.70
N ARG A 68 -2.03 8.11 6.25
CA ARG A 68 -1.86 9.40 6.95
C ARG A 68 -1.43 9.19 8.41
N ARG A 69 -0.12 9.15 8.62
CA ARG A 69 0.58 8.89 9.89
C ARG A 69 1.44 10.09 10.31
N SER A 70 1.85 10.15 11.57
CA SER A 70 2.71 11.21 12.11
C SER A 70 3.65 10.64 13.15
N LEU A 71 4.90 11.11 13.14
CA LEU A 71 5.85 10.84 14.21
C LEU A 71 5.61 11.80 15.39
N PRO A 72 5.85 11.38 16.64
CA PRO A 72 5.92 12.29 17.77
C PRO A 72 7.04 13.33 17.54
N LYS A 73 6.84 14.57 18.02
CA LYS A 73 7.78 15.68 17.78
C LYS A 73 9.18 15.43 18.35
N ASP A 74 9.26 14.67 19.43
CA ASP A 74 10.50 14.46 20.19
C ASP A 74 11.19 13.13 19.87
N VAL A 75 10.70 12.40 18.87
CA VAL A 75 11.30 11.13 18.42
C VAL A 75 12.16 11.41 17.18
N PRO A 76 13.47 11.10 17.22
CA PRO A 76 14.34 11.22 16.04
C PRO A 76 13.79 10.42 14.86
N VAL A 77 13.88 10.99 13.66
CA VAL A 77 13.50 10.30 12.42
C VAL A 77 14.61 9.31 12.05
N THR A 78 14.31 8.01 12.09
CA THR A 78 15.28 6.94 11.77
C THR A 78 15.21 6.47 10.32
N ASP A 79 14.11 6.74 9.62
CA ASP A 79 13.91 6.39 8.20
C ASP A 79 14.11 7.60 7.30
N ASP A 80 15.26 8.26 7.45
CA ASP A 80 15.60 9.55 6.83
C ASP A 80 16.01 9.45 5.35
N TRP A 81 16.08 8.24 4.77
CA TRP A 81 16.06 8.07 3.31
C TRP A 81 14.77 8.64 2.70
N TRP A 82 13.66 8.60 3.44
CA TRP A 82 12.41 9.26 3.05
C TRP A 82 12.45 10.75 3.37
N THR A 83 12.77 11.56 2.36
CA THR A 83 12.84 13.03 2.48
C THR A 83 11.48 13.70 2.76
N VAL A 84 10.38 13.01 2.47
CA VAL A 84 9.02 13.48 2.74
C VAL A 84 8.55 12.92 4.08
N THR A 85 8.23 13.82 5.03
CA THR A 85 7.88 13.47 6.42
C THR A 85 6.76 12.44 6.55
N GLN A 86 5.75 12.47 5.67
CA GLN A 86 4.66 11.48 5.68
C GLN A 86 5.14 10.07 5.35
N PHE A 87 6.14 9.92 4.48
CA PHE A 87 6.72 8.61 4.17
C PHE A 87 7.58 8.08 5.31
N ALA A 88 8.41 8.92 5.92
CA ALA A 88 9.17 8.55 7.13
C ALA A 88 8.24 8.15 8.28
N ALA A 89 7.12 8.88 8.47
CA ALA A 89 6.12 8.52 9.47
C ALA A 89 5.42 7.19 9.17
N TYR A 90 5.17 6.89 7.89
CA TYR A 90 4.59 5.62 7.50
C TYR A 90 5.61 4.47 7.61
N ALA A 91 6.89 4.70 7.36
CA ALA A 91 7.96 3.74 7.57
C ALA A 91 8.06 3.30 9.04
N ALA A 92 7.95 4.24 9.98
CA ALA A 92 7.84 3.88 11.40
C ALA A 92 6.57 3.07 11.70
N HIS A 93 5.45 3.41 11.06
CA HIS A 93 4.20 2.68 11.20
C HIS A 93 4.31 1.22 10.76
N THR A 94 5.12 0.91 9.73
CA THR A 94 5.28 -0.48 9.25
C THR A 94 5.91 -1.43 10.28
N ARG A 95 6.47 -0.89 11.36
CA ARG A 95 7.07 -1.66 12.46
C ARG A 95 6.16 -1.79 13.68
N THR A 96 4.92 -1.31 13.59
CA THR A 96 3.95 -1.43 14.68
C THR A 96 3.25 -2.79 14.67
N PRO A 97 2.82 -3.31 15.82
CA PRO A 97 2.01 -4.53 15.88
C PRO A 97 0.71 -4.43 15.06
N GLU A 98 0.07 -3.25 15.05
CA GLU A 98 -1.14 -2.97 14.24
C GLU A 98 -0.89 -3.23 12.75
N PHE A 99 0.23 -2.72 12.22
CA PHE A 99 0.58 -2.93 10.83
C PHE A 99 0.91 -4.39 10.54
N THR A 100 1.70 -5.03 11.40
CA THR A 100 2.07 -6.45 11.23
C THR A 100 0.84 -7.34 11.12
N VAL A 101 -0.10 -7.23 12.06
CA VAL A 101 -1.34 -8.02 12.04
C VAL A 101 -2.15 -7.73 10.77
N ALA A 102 -2.30 -6.45 10.40
CA ALA A 102 -3.09 -6.09 9.22
C ALA A 102 -2.44 -6.56 7.90
N LEU A 103 -1.11 -6.55 7.81
CA LEU A 103 -0.39 -7.10 6.67
C LEU A 103 -0.56 -8.63 6.62
N ASP A 104 -0.41 -9.32 7.75
CA ASP A 104 -0.57 -10.78 7.78
C ASP A 104 -2.01 -11.19 7.41
N ASP A 105 -3.04 -10.48 7.89
CA ASP A 105 -4.45 -10.65 7.47
C ASP A 105 -4.65 -10.44 5.96
N LEU A 106 -3.96 -9.43 5.39
CA LEU A 106 -4.01 -9.13 3.95
C LEU A 106 -3.35 -10.24 3.13
N LEU A 107 -2.18 -10.72 3.56
CA LEU A 107 -1.42 -11.75 2.84
C LEU A 107 -2.09 -13.12 2.96
N ALA A 108 -2.73 -13.41 4.09
CA ALA A 108 -3.57 -14.60 4.25
C ALA A 108 -4.73 -14.61 3.24
N ALA A 109 -5.41 -13.49 3.04
CA ALA A 109 -6.44 -13.36 2.00
C ALA A 109 -5.85 -13.51 0.58
N ALA A 110 -4.69 -12.92 0.30
CA ALA A 110 -4.01 -13.02 -1.00
C ALA A 110 -3.44 -14.43 -1.29
N ALA A 111 -3.38 -15.30 -0.29
CA ALA A 111 -3.02 -16.70 -0.48
C ALA A 111 -4.16 -17.51 -1.11
N THR A 112 -5.42 -17.13 -0.87
CA THR A 112 -6.60 -17.88 -1.32
C THR A 112 -7.46 -17.17 -2.36
N ALA A 113 -7.18 -15.88 -2.64
CA ALA A 113 -7.97 -15.06 -3.54
C ALA A 113 -7.11 -14.01 -4.27
N THR A 114 -7.65 -13.42 -5.34
CA THR A 114 -7.05 -12.28 -6.04
C THR A 114 -7.40 -11.01 -5.28
N VAL A 115 -6.41 -10.46 -4.56
CA VAL A 115 -6.60 -9.30 -3.66
C VAL A 115 -5.87 -8.07 -4.21
N ALA A 116 -6.53 -6.91 -4.18
CA ALA A 116 -5.90 -5.62 -4.44
C ALA A 116 -5.94 -4.69 -3.23
N VAL A 117 -4.80 -4.06 -2.92
CA VAL A 117 -4.73 -2.89 -2.04
C VAL A 117 -4.98 -1.61 -2.84
N MET A 118 -5.98 -0.82 -2.44
CA MET A 118 -6.34 0.42 -3.11
C MET A 118 -6.02 1.66 -2.27
N CYS A 119 -5.47 2.70 -2.90
CA CYS A 119 -5.43 4.05 -2.33
C CYS A 119 -5.84 5.13 -3.36
N SER A 120 -5.73 6.41 -2.99
CA SER A 120 -6.14 7.52 -3.86
C SER A 120 -5.17 7.89 -4.97
N GLU A 121 -3.87 7.85 -4.72
CA GLU A 121 -2.86 8.26 -5.70
C GLU A 121 -2.83 7.25 -6.86
N SER A 122 -2.77 7.74 -8.10
CA SER A 122 -2.77 6.93 -9.32
C SER A 122 -1.54 6.01 -9.38
N VAL A 123 -0.36 6.55 -9.04
CA VAL A 123 0.92 5.84 -9.16
C VAL A 123 1.45 5.38 -7.81
N TRP A 124 1.87 4.12 -7.72
CA TRP A 124 2.25 3.51 -6.43
C TRP A 124 3.43 4.20 -5.75
N TRP A 125 4.40 4.71 -6.52
CA TRP A 125 5.64 5.28 -5.97
C TRP A 125 5.48 6.65 -5.31
N ARG A 126 4.32 7.30 -5.45
CA ARG A 126 3.99 8.59 -4.82
C ARG A 126 3.10 8.45 -3.59
N CYS A 127 2.85 7.23 -3.12
CA CYS A 127 1.98 6.99 -1.97
C CYS A 127 2.46 5.85 -1.07
N HIS A 128 1.84 5.73 0.10
CA HIS A 128 2.13 4.71 1.11
C HIS A 128 2.01 3.26 0.62
N ARG A 129 1.29 2.98 -0.48
CA ARG A 129 1.25 1.64 -1.09
C ARG A 129 2.64 1.14 -1.46
N ARG A 130 3.59 2.04 -1.75
CA ARG A 130 5.00 1.71 -1.94
C ARG A 130 5.59 0.98 -0.73
N LEU A 131 5.34 1.46 0.49
CA LEU A 131 5.91 0.85 1.70
C LEU A 131 5.19 -0.42 2.10
N ILE A 132 3.88 -0.51 1.88
CA ILE A 132 3.16 -1.79 2.01
C ILE A 132 3.80 -2.84 1.09
N ALA A 133 4.08 -2.45 -0.16
CA ALA A 133 4.68 -3.34 -1.15
C ALA A 133 6.13 -3.71 -0.81
N ASP A 134 6.94 -2.75 -0.33
CA ASP A 134 8.30 -3.01 0.15
C ASP A 134 8.28 -4.10 1.23
N VAL A 135 7.42 -3.96 2.25
CA VAL A 135 7.36 -4.92 3.37
C VAL A 135 6.80 -6.27 2.94
N ALA A 136 5.80 -6.31 2.05
CA ALA A 136 5.28 -7.56 1.52
C ALA A 136 6.35 -8.34 0.73
N VAL A 137 7.10 -7.66 -0.15
CA VAL A 137 8.12 -8.30 -0.99
C VAL A 137 9.35 -8.68 -0.18
N LEU A 138 9.94 -7.73 0.56
CA LEU A 138 11.22 -7.94 1.22
C LEU A 138 11.09 -8.61 2.60
N GLY A 139 10.02 -8.29 3.35
CA GLY A 139 9.81 -8.77 4.71
C GLY A 139 8.95 -10.03 4.82
N ARG A 140 8.21 -10.38 3.75
CA ARG A 140 7.32 -11.57 3.71
C ARG A 140 7.53 -12.45 2.49
N GLY A 141 8.37 -12.05 1.53
CA GLY A 141 8.62 -12.83 0.32
C GLY A 141 7.41 -12.95 -0.62
N VAL A 142 6.38 -12.11 -0.44
CA VAL A 142 5.16 -12.15 -1.27
C VAL A 142 5.32 -11.17 -2.43
N PRO A 143 5.30 -11.63 -3.70
CA PRO A 143 5.37 -10.75 -4.85
C PRO A 143 4.20 -9.77 -4.90
N VAL A 144 4.50 -8.51 -5.20
CA VAL A 144 3.49 -7.46 -5.41
C VAL A 144 3.51 -7.00 -6.87
N THR A 145 2.32 -6.86 -7.46
CA THR A 145 2.13 -6.31 -8.80
C THR A 145 1.20 -5.10 -8.76
N HIS A 146 1.56 -4.03 -9.44
CA HIS A 146 0.78 -2.80 -9.51
C HIS A 146 -0.07 -2.78 -10.78
N LEU A 147 -1.39 -2.63 -10.62
CA LEU A 147 -2.29 -2.29 -11.72
C LEU A 147 -2.20 -0.78 -11.97
N MET A 148 -1.58 -0.44 -13.09
CA MET A 148 -1.24 0.93 -13.46
C MET A 148 -2.44 1.69 -14.03
N PRO A 149 -2.40 3.04 -14.07
CA PRO A 149 -3.46 3.86 -14.66
C PRO A 149 -3.87 3.47 -16.09
N ASP A 150 -2.90 3.03 -16.89
CA ASP A 150 -3.04 2.57 -18.28
C ASP A 150 -3.49 1.11 -18.42
N GLY A 151 -3.80 0.42 -17.31
CA GLY A 151 -4.21 -0.99 -17.28
C GLY A 151 -3.05 -1.98 -17.29
N ARG A 152 -1.80 -1.52 -17.43
CA ARG A 152 -0.63 -2.40 -17.43
C ARG A 152 -0.35 -2.94 -16.03
N LEU A 153 0.10 -4.19 -15.95
CA LEU A 153 0.63 -4.78 -14.72
C LEU A 153 2.15 -4.53 -14.64
N ALA A 154 2.60 -3.98 -13.51
CA ALA A 154 4.01 -3.69 -13.26
C ALA A 154 4.46 -4.34 -11.95
N PRO A 155 5.46 -5.25 -11.96
CA PRO A 155 6.03 -5.80 -10.74
C PRO A 155 6.58 -4.69 -9.84
N HIS A 156 6.42 -4.86 -8.53
CA HIS A 156 6.98 -3.94 -7.55
C HIS A 156 8.50 -3.96 -7.60
N ARG A 157 9.12 -2.77 -7.57
CA ARG A 157 10.55 -2.60 -7.37
C ARG A 157 10.76 -2.03 -5.97
N PRO A 158 11.40 -2.78 -5.06
CA PRO A 158 11.65 -2.29 -3.71
C PRO A 158 12.42 -0.98 -3.70
N SER A 159 12.19 -0.18 -2.68
CA SER A 159 12.90 1.08 -2.46
C SER A 159 14.40 0.84 -2.23
N ASP A 160 15.26 1.60 -2.93
CA ASP A 160 16.73 1.44 -2.84
C ASP A 160 17.28 1.60 -1.41
N GLY A 161 16.63 2.41 -0.58
CA GLY A 161 17.01 2.60 0.82
C GLY A 161 16.54 1.49 1.78
N ALA A 162 15.78 0.49 1.31
CA ALA A 162 15.22 -0.54 2.18
C ALA A 162 16.32 -1.47 2.72
N VAL A 163 16.41 -1.56 4.04
CA VAL A 163 17.29 -2.49 4.77
C VAL A 163 16.41 -3.46 5.54
N VAL A 164 16.65 -4.76 5.35
CA VAL A 164 15.91 -5.84 6.01
C VAL A 164 16.74 -6.37 7.18
N SER A 165 16.17 -6.40 8.38
CA SER A 165 16.79 -7.07 9.53
C SER A 165 16.66 -8.60 9.42
N GLY A 166 17.39 -9.34 10.26
CA GLY A 166 17.27 -10.81 10.32
C GLY A 166 15.87 -11.34 10.64
N GLU A 167 14.98 -10.49 11.19
CA GLU A 167 13.59 -10.81 11.53
C GLU A 167 12.58 -10.37 10.45
N GLY A 168 13.05 -9.94 9.27
CA GLY A 168 12.17 -9.47 8.18
C GLY A 168 11.56 -8.09 8.43
N VAL A 169 12.10 -7.33 9.39
CA VAL A 169 11.67 -5.95 9.68
C VAL A 169 12.44 -4.98 8.80
N LEU A 170 11.73 -4.04 8.18
CA LEU A 170 12.33 -3.05 7.28
C LEU A 170 12.59 -1.71 7.98
N THR A 171 13.74 -1.13 7.65
CA THR A 171 14.08 0.29 7.91
C THR A 171 14.60 0.93 6.63
N TRP A 172 14.58 2.27 6.57
CA TRP A 172 15.11 3.04 5.44
C TRP A 172 16.06 4.16 5.88
N PRO A 173 17.23 3.82 6.44
CA PRO A 173 18.22 4.82 6.85
C PRO A 173 18.90 5.47 5.62
N ALA A 174 19.31 6.73 5.73
CA ALA A 174 20.05 7.44 4.68
C ALA A 174 21.38 6.76 4.31
N SER A 175 22.00 6.07 5.28
CA SER A 175 23.16 5.19 5.08
C SER A 175 22.88 3.81 5.68
N PRO A 176 23.07 2.71 4.93
CA PRO A 176 22.91 1.37 5.49
C PRO A 176 23.95 1.15 6.60
N PRO A 177 23.58 0.51 7.74
CA PRO A 177 24.52 0.24 8.80
C PRO A 177 25.64 -0.68 8.28
N GLY A 178 26.88 -0.16 8.26
CA GLY A 178 28.08 -0.91 7.84
C GLY A 178 28.66 -0.55 6.45
N GLY A 179 28.11 0.42 5.73
CA GLY A 179 28.77 0.98 4.54
C GLY A 179 29.94 1.90 4.91
N PRO A 180 31.04 1.94 4.13
CA PRO A 180 32.13 2.87 4.40
C PRO A 180 31.59 4.30 4.39
N ALA A 181 31.97 5.10 5.38
CA ALA A 181 31.78 6.54 5.32
C ALA A 181 32.48 7.05 4.05
N THR A 182 31.71 7.50 3.07
CA THR A 182 32.26 8.17 1.89
C THR A 182 32.96 9.44 2.36
N PRO A 183 34.21 9.71 1.91
CA PRO A 183 35.04 10.81 2.40
C PRO A 183 34.46 12.20 2.16
#